data_AF-W5LW90-F1
#
_entry.id   AF-W5LW90-F1
#
_cell.length_a   1.000
_cell.length_b   1.000
_cell.length_c   1.000
_cell.angle_alpha   90.00
_cell.angle_beta   90.00
_cell.angle_gamma   90.00
#
_symmetry.space_group_name_H-M   'P 1'
#
loop_
_entity.id
_entity.type
_entity.pdbx_description
1 polymer ?
#
loop_
_entity_poly.entity_id
_entity_poly.type
_entity_poly.pdbx_seq_one_letter_code
_entity_poly.pdbx_strand_id
1 'polypeptide(L)'
;MGRLREISGRARPQFRPSIKEVIQPDVMEEVIVSCVIKHLTLIDALQSLVNFQYREEHGEEYDLLCKIMAETFKKINAMERQLQSVAELEQKWQSEVDEAQQGKLENNAPFFHDYHFFENKMKELELLCSLKEVLFDCSDLENVVLTLREKFFQEVNSLQQKAVAPLAKTKALVRSLMNRTELLLHVTIAAHSRSTTGTPVDTPACKSASETKAMTHTVKQPVFLRSMSAPSDLEMIANEDLEFTRGSQRRRHHPTSHRSSSFTLLQSLAIEDSRDKPTYSVLLGQLFAFIGTTPDQAVSGSSFLSAAQTRWRRGSTRKQALVHMRELLTAAVRVGGVTHLVGPVTMVLQGGPRIEELTCGGMVDQVQEAFGETMTSVVSLCARYPIACANSIGLLCTIPYTRQAHALLVTTLGSSRK
;
A
#
# COMPACT_ATOMS: atom_id res chain seq x y z
N MET A 1 16.25 -15.03 -8.10
CA MET A 1 16.13 -13.70 -8.76
C MET A 1 15.88 -13.76 -10.27
N GLY A 2 16.81 -14.20 -11.14
CA GLY A 2 16.68 -14.14 -12.62
C GLY A 2 15.26 -14.36 -13.21
N ARG A 3 14.68 -15.54 -13.02
CA ARG A 3 13.31 -15.86 -13.51
C ARG A 3 12.20 -14.91 -13.05
N LEU A 4 12.27 -14.36 -11.84
CA LEU A 4 11.32 -13.35 -11.35
C LEU A 4 11.46 -12.02 -12.11
N ARG A 5 12.69 -11.69 -12.54
CA ARG A 5 12.95 -10.52 -13.38
C ARG A 5 12.46 -10.74 -14.80
N GLU A 6 12.68 -11.92 -15.36
CA GLU A 6 12.21 -12.32 -16.70
C GLU A 6 10.68 -12.22 -16.82
N ILE A 7 9.91 -12.87 -15.93
CA ILE A 7 8.43 -12.83 -15.98
C ILE A 7 7.84 -11.42 -15.75
N SER A 8 8.61 -10.51 -15.13
CA SER A 8 8.15 -9.13 -14.90
C SER A 8 8.14 -8.26 -16.16
N GLY A 9 8.86 -8.67 -17.21
CA GLY A 9 9.08 -7.86 -18.42
C GLY A 9 9.84 -6.55 -18.17
N ARG A 10 10.48 -6.36 -17.00
CA ARG A 10 11.17 -5.11 -16.64
C ARG A 10 12.68 -5.23 -16.82
N ALA A 11 13.21 -4.60 -17.88
CA ALA A 11 14.64 -4.34 -18.02
C ALA A 11 15.20 -3.62 -16.77
N ARG A 12 16.51 -3.78 -16.49
CA ARG A 12 17.21 -3.07 -15.41
C ARG A 12 17.66 -1.67 -15.86
N PRO A 13 17.67 -0.65 -14.97
CA PRO A 13 18.40 0.58 -15.20
C PRO A 13 19.90 0.31 -15.41
N GLN A 14 20.57 1.22 -16.10
CA GLN A 14 22.01 1.17 -16.33
C GLN A 14 22.69 2.25 -15.49
N PHE A 15 23.69 1.84 -14.71
CA PHE A 15 24.41 2.70 -13.78
C PHE A 15 25.89 2.79 -14.18
N ARG A 16 26.53 3.94 -13.91
CA ARG A 16 28.00 4.04 -13.91
C ARG A 16 28.58 3.14 -12.80
N PRO A 17 29.77 2.54 -12.95
CA PRO A 17 30.33 1.62 -11.95
C PRO A 17 30.35 2.18 -10.51
N SER A 18 30.85 3.42 -10.34
CA SER A 18 30.88 4.14 -9.05
C SER A 18 29.50 4.27 -8.38
N ILE A 19 28.45 4.41 -9.18
CA ILE A 19 27.07 4.51 -8.70
C ILE A 19 26.50 3.11 -8.43
N LYS A 20 26.83 2.10 -9.26
CA LYS A 20 26.40 0.71 -9.06
C LYS A 20 26.93 0.12 -7.75
N GLU A 21 28.20 0.41 -7.42
CA GLU A 21 28.85 -0.01 -6.16
C GLU A 21 28.15 0.52 -4.91
N VAL A 22 27.48 1.68 -5.03
CA VAL A 22 26.79 2.37 -3.94
C VAL A 22 25.31 2.01 -3.85
N ILE A 23 24.60 1.94 -4.97
CA ILE A 23 23.17 1.58 -5.01
C ILE A 23 22.97 0.08 -4.81
N GLN A 24 23.92 -0.75 -5.24
CA GLN A 24 23.88 -2.22 -5.15
C GLN A 24 22.52 -2.79 -5.62
N PRO A 25 22.08 -2.47 -6.86
CA PRO A 25 20.72 -2.78 -7.33
C PRO A 25 20.39 -4.26 -7.25
N ASP A 26 21.36 -5.14 -7.50
CA ASP A 26 21.22 -6.60 -7.34
C ASP A 26 20.78 -7.02 -5.92
N VAL A 27 21.34 -6.37 -4.88
CA VAL A 27 21.04 -6.65 -3.46
C VAL A 27 19.73 -5.99 -3.05
N MET A 28 19.49 -4.74 -3.48
CA MET A 28 18.25 -4.02 -3.20
C MET A 28 17.04 -4.68 -3.86
N GLU A 29 17.18 -5.21 -5.09
CA GLU A 29 16.18 -6.05 -5.74
C GLU A 29 15.86 -7.29 -4.91
N GLU A 30 16.87 -8.01 -4.43
CA GLU A 30 16.68 -9.26 -3.69
C GLU A 30 15.95 -9.02 -2.36
N VAL A 31 16.39 -8.06 -1.55
CA VAL A 31 15.79 -7.79 -0.23
C VAL A 31 14.36 -7.24 -0.37
N ILE A 32 14.08 -6.36 -1.35
CA ILE A 32 12.72 -5.85 -1.60
C ILE A 32 11.81 -6.96 -2.14
N VAL A 33 12.27 -7.79 -3.08
CA VAL A 33 11.46 -8.88 -3.64
C VAL A 33 11.19 -9.96 -2.59
N SER A 34 12.16 -10.29 -1.73
CA SER A 34 11.93 -11.18 -0.57
C SER A 34 10.88 -10.61 0.39
N CYS A 35 10.91 -9.30 0.67
CA CYS A 35 9.90 -8.62 1.48
C CYS A 35 8.50 -8.71 0.85
N VAL A 36 8.39 -8.50 -0.47
CA VAL A 36 7.12 -8.61 -1.21
C VAL A 36 6.60 -10.06 -1.22
N ILE A 37 7.46 -11.05 -1.50
CA ILE A 37 7.09 -12.48 -1.49
C ILE A 37 6.59 -12.91 -0.11
N LYS A 38 7.24 -12.45 0.97
CA LYS A 38 6.81 -12.73 2.34
C LYS A 38 5.42 -12.18 2.63
N HIS A 39 5.20 -10.87 2.42
CA HIS A 39 3.97 -10.18 2.87
C HIS A 39 2.78 -10.38 1.94
N LEU A 40 2.98 -10.81 0.69
CA LEU A 40 1.92 -11.26 -0.22
C LEU A 40 1.81 -12.81 -0.29
N THR A 41 2.48 -13.52 0.63
CA THR A 41 2.42 -14.99 0.78
C THR A 41 2.63 -15.75 -0.54
N LEU A 42 3.60 -15.33 -1.35
CA LEU A 42 3.82 -15.84 -2.71
C LEU A 42 4.77 -17.04 -2.78
N ILE A 43 5.14 -17.63 -1.64
CA ILE A 43 6.17 -18.68 -1.55
C ILE A 43 5.78 -19.90 -2.38
N ASP A 44 4.53 -20.36 -2.29
CA ASP A 44 4.04 -21.52 -3.04
C ASP A 44 3.89 -21.20 -4.53
N ALA A 45 3.42 -19.99 -4.87
CA ALA A 45 3.36 -19.51 -6.24
C ALA A 45 4.75 -19.53 -6.94
N LEU A 46 5.87 -19.45 -6.22
CA LEU A 46 7.22 -19.61 -6.80
C LEU A 46 7.45 -21.00 -7.42
N GLN A 47 6.72 -22.04 -6.99
CA GLN A 47 6.87 -23.40 -7.53
C GLN A 47 6.55 -23.43 -9.05
N SER A 48 5.60 -22.60 -9.49
CA SER A 48 5.25 -22.41 -10.92
C SER A 48 6.40 -21.85 -11.79
N LEU A 49 7.46 -21.32 -11.17
CA LEU A 49 8.67 -20.86 -11.87
C LEU A 49 9.68 -21.98 -12.15
N VAL A 50 9.49 -23.16 -11.54
CA VAL A 50 10.42 -24.29 -11.59
C VAL A 50 9.72 -25.54 -12.13
N ASN A 51 8.50 -25.83 -11.67
CA ASN A 51 7.67 -26.94 -12.16
C ASN A 51 6.64 -26.43 -13.17
N PHE A 52 6.65 -27.01 -14.38
CA PHE A 52 5.71 -26.68 -15.45
C PHE A 52 4.32 -27.28 -15.21
N GLN A 53 4.22 -28.50 -14.67
CA GLN A 53 2.94 -29.15 -14.37
C GLN A 53 2.17 -28.36 -13.31
N TYR A 54 2.85 -27.95 -12.24
CA TYR A 54 2.29 -27.04 -11.23
C TYR A 54 1.83 -25.71 -11.82
N ARG A 55 2.47 -25.19 -12.87
CA ARG A 55 2.02 -23.97 -13.57
C ARG A 55 0.73 -24.19 -14.36
N GLU A 56 0.57 -25.34 -15.01
CA GLU A 56 -0.66 -25.68 -15.73
C GLU A 56 -1.82 -25.91 -14.75
N GLU A 57 -1.56 -26.50 -13.58
CA GLU A 57 -2.54 -26.71 -12.51
C GLU A 57 -2.89 -25.41 -11.76
N HIS A 58 -1.89 -24.56 -11.46
CA HIS A 58 -2.03 -23.31 -10.70
C HIS A 58 -1.85 -22.05 -11.56
N GLY A 59 -2.47 -22.05 -12.76
CA GLY A 59 -2.32 -20.98 -13.74
C GLY A 59 -2.65 -19.57 -13.20
N GLU A 60 -3.71 -19.43 -12.40
CA GLU A 60 -4.11 -18.14 -11.81
C GLU A 60 -3.08 -17.57 -10.82
N GLU A 61 -2.40 -18.45 -10.07
CA GLU A 61 -1.36 -18.04 -9.12
C GLU A 61 -0.10 -17.56 -9.84
N TYR A 62 0.29 -18.25 -10.92
CA TYR A 62 1.38 -17.80 -11.80
C TYR A 62 1.05 -16.44 -12.44
N ASP A 63 -0.19 -16.25 -12.90
CA ASP A 63 -0.65 -15.01 -13.50
C ASP A 63 -0.66 -13.84 -12.50
N LEU A 64 -1.06 -14.12 -11.25
CA LEU A 64 -0.99 -13.18 -10.13
C LEU A 64 0.45 -12.84 -9.76
N LEU A 65 1.34 -13.83 -9.66
CA LEU A 65 2.77 -13.64 -9.41
C LEU A 65 3.42 -12.77 -10.50
N CYS A 66 3.11 -13.02 -11.78
CA CYS A 66 3.58 -12.19 -12.89
C CYS A 66 3.11 -10.72 -12.74
N LYS A 67 1.83 -10.49 -12.42
CA LYS A 67 1.26 -9.14 -12.20
C LYS A 67 1.94 -8.43 -11.02
N ILE A 68 2.14 -9.11 -9.90
CA ILE A 68 2.80 -8.55 -8.72
C ILE A 68 4.27 -8.24 -9.01
N MET A 69 5.02 -9.13 -9.67
CA MET A 69 6.41 -8.89 -10.02
C MET A 69 6.55 -7.74 -11.04
N ALA A 70 5.67 -7.66 -12.03
CA ALA A 70 5.65 -6.57 -13.02
C ALA A 70 5.33 -5.19 -12.42
N GLU A 71 4.58 -5.13 -11.31
CA GLU A 71 4.41 -3.90 -10.50
C GLU A 71 5.59 -3.66 -9.55
N THR A 72 6.09 -4.70 -8.88
CA THR A 72 7.22 -4.63 -7.93
C THR A 72 8.49 -4.11 -8.60
N PHE A 73 8.92 -4.71 -9.70
CA PHE A 73 10.08 -4.23 -10.45
C PHE A 73 9.83 -2.89 -11.15
N LYS A 74 8.58 -2.49 -11.43
CA LYS A 74 8.27 -1.10 -11.86
C LYS A 74 8.57 -0.11 -10.74
N LYS A 75 8.20 -0.41 -9.48
CA LYS A 75 8.47 0.46 -8.32
C LYS A 75 9.97 0.45 -7.92
N ILE A 76 10.65 -0.70 -7.99
CA ILE A 76 12.12 -0.78 -7.76
C ILE A 76 12.85 0.07 -8.81
N ASN A 77 12.56 -0.11 -10.11
CA ASN A 77 13.18 0.67 -11.19
C ASN A 77 12.97 2.19 -11.04
N ALA A 78 11.86 2.62 -10.43
CA ALA A 78 11.62 4.04 -10.16
C ALA A 78 12.54 4.54 -9.03
N MET A 79 12.60 3.81 -7.91
CA MET A 79 13.47 4.09 -6.77
C MET A 79 14.95 4.12 -7.17
N GLU A 80 15.39 3.13 -7.96
CA GLU A 80 16.73 3.02 -8.54
C GLU A 80 17.12 4.24 -9.38
N ARG A 81 16.21 4.69 -10.26
CA ARG A 81 16.46 5.87 -11.11
C ARG A 81 16.54 7.16 -10.30
N GLN A 82 15.75 7.28 -9.23
CA GLN A 82 15.83 8.44 -8.34
C GLN A 82 17.13 8.43 -7.53
N LEU A 83 17.53 7.28 -6.98
CA LEU A 83 18.84 7.11 -6.33
C LEU A 83 20.00 7.39 -7.29
N GLN A 84 19.87 7.01 -8.57
CA GLN A 84 20.82 7.38 -9.61
C GLN A 84 20.88 8.90 -9.80
N SER A 85 19.73 9.60 -9.90
CA SER A 85 19.72 11.06 -9.98
C SER A 85 20.32 11.74 -8.74
N VAL A 86 20.13 11.19 -7.53
CA VAL A 86 20.82 11.68 -6.32
C VAL A 86 22.32 11.50 -6.46
N ALA A 87 22.77 10.32 -6.88
CA ALA A 87 24.19 10.00 -7.00
C ALA A 87 24.90 10.81 -8.10
N GLU A 88 24.26 11.01 -9.25
CA GLU A 88 24.80 11.81 -10.36
C GLU A 88 24.94 13.28 -9.95
N LEU A 89 23.99 13.81 -9.17
CA LEU A 89 23.98 15.19 -8.70
C LEU A 89 24.96 15.42 -7.53
N GLU A 90 25.06 14.46 -6.60
CA GLU A 90 26.06 14.45 -5.52
C GLU A 90 27.48 14.32 -6.09
N GLN A 91 27.69 13.46 -7.09
CA GLN A 91 28.99 13.35 -7.77
C GLN A 91 29.33 14.64 -8.52
N LYS A 92 28.37 15.23 -9.25
CA LYS A 92 28.61 16.47 -10.00
C LYS A 92 29.01 17.64 -9.10
N TRP A 93 28.30 17.82 -7.98
CA TRP A 93 28.68 18.83 -6.98
C TRP A 93 30.12 18.64 -6.50
N GLN A 94 30.51 17.41 -6.13
CA GLN A 94 31.88 17.15 -5.66
C GLN A 94 32.92 17.45 -6.75
N SER A 95 32.67 17.03 -7.99
CA SER A 95 33.57 17.33 -9.11
C SER A 95 33.81 18.84 -9.29
N GLU A 96 32.76 19.66 -9.24
CA GLU A 96 32.91 21.11 -9.39
C GLU A 96 33.51 21.79 -8.14
N VAL A 97 33.32 21.24 -6.93
CA VAL A 97 34.07 21.69 -5.74
C VAL A 97 35.56 21.38 -5.90
N ASP A 98 35.91 20.17 -6.33
CA ASP A 98 37.30 19.74 -6.56
C ASP A 98 37.97 20.56 -7.67
N GLU A 99 37.23 20.92 -8.74
CA GLU A 99 37.70 21.78 -9.83
C GLU A 99 37.84 23.25 -9.40
N ALA A 100 36.92 23.78 -8.59
CA ALA A 100 37.01 25.12 -8.02
C ALA A 100 38.21 25.26 -7.07
N GLN A 101 38.47 24.25 -6.23
CA GLN A 101 39.66 24.18 -5.38
C GLN A 101 40.96 24.14 -6.19
N GLN A 102 40.93 23.61 -7.41
CA GLN A 102 42.05 23.62 -8.35
C GLN A 102 42.14 24.90 -9.21
N GLY A 103 41.22 25.86 -9.05
CA GLY A 103 41.15 27.07 -9.87
C GLY A 103 40.71 26.83 -11.32
N LYS A 104 39.99 25.73 -11.59
CA LYS A 104 39.58 25.28 -12.93
C LYS A 104 38.10 25.48 -13.26
N LEU A 105 37.27 25.89 -12.28
CA LEU A 105 35.82 26.03 -12.46
C LEU A 105 35.48 27.02 -13.58
N GLU A 106 34.73 26.55 -14.59
CA GLU A 106 34.30 27.38 -15.72
C GLU A 106 33.49 28.60 -15.24
N ASN A 107 33.81 29.78 -15.79
CA ASN A 107 33.16 31.06 -15.49
C ASN A 107 33.10 31.47 -14.00
N ASN A 108 33.82 30.77 -13.10
CA ASN A 108 33.75 30.95 -11.64
C ASN A 108 32.32 30.88 -11.07
N ALA A 109 31.46 30.04 -11.66
CA ALA A 109 30.07 29.84 -11.24
C ALA A 109 29.72 28.34 -11.25
N PRO A 110 29.01 27.83 -10.22
CA PRO A 110 28.62 26.42 -10.17
C PRO A 110 27.47 26.13 -11.13
N PHE A 111 27.38 24.89 -11.62
CA PHE A 111 26.43 24.47 -12.67
C PHE A 111 24.94 24.75 -12.45
N PHE A 112 24.54 25.01 -11.20
CA PHE A 112 23.15 25.27 -10.83
C PHE A 112 22.80 26.77 -10.80
N HIS A 113 23.74 27.65 -11.17
CA HIS A 113 23.57 29.11 -11.13
C HIS A 113 22.27 29.59 -11.78
N ASP A 114 21.92 29.06 -12.95
CA ASP A 114 20.74 29.48 -13.72
C ASP A 114 19.48 28.65 -13.43
N TYR A 115 19.50 27.70 -12.49
CA TYR A 115 18.42 26.70 -12.35
C TYR A 115 17.07 27.31 -11.95
N HIS A 116 17.08 28.49 -11.34
CA HIS A 116 15.89 29.27 -11.00
C HIS A 116 15.15 29.83 -12.24
N PHE A 117 15.81 29.95 -13.40
CA PHE A 117 15.18 30.36 -14.66
C PHE A 117 14.50 29.20 -15.43
N PHE A 118 14.74 27.95 -15.05
CA PHE A 118 14.36 26.78 -15.86
C PHE A 118 13.39 25.84 -15.13
N GLU A 119 12.11 25.85 -15.54
CA GLU A 119 11.05 24.99 -14.95
C GLU A 119 11.43 23.49 -14.96
N ASN A 120 12.15 23.03 -15.99
CA ASN A 120 12.61 21.64 -16.08
C ASN A 120 13.74 21.28 -15.10
N LYS A 121 14.41 22.27 -14.48
CA LYS A 121 15.44 22.09 -13.44
C LYS A 121 14.91 22.15 -12.01
N MET A 122 13.66 22.53 -11.79
CA MET A 122 13.04 22.68 -10.46
C MET A 122 13.22 21.45 -9.55
N LYS A 123 13.09 20.23 -10.09
CA LYS A 123 13.28 18.98 -9.33
C LYS A 123 14.74 18.68 -8.97
N GLU A 124 15.67 19.14 -9.82
CA GLU A 124 17.11 19.03 -9.60
C GLU A 124 17.56 20.05 -8.55
N LEU A 125 16.93 21.23 -8.53
CA LEU A 125 17.11 22.25 -7.49
C LEU A 125 16.51 21.80 -6.13
N GLU A 126 15.29 21.24 -6.10
CA GLU A 126 14.68 20.62 -4.90
C GLU A 126 15.60 19.52 -4.31
N LEU A 127 16.22 18.71 -5.19
CA LEU A 127 17.15 17.65 -4.80
C LEU A 127 18.51 18.19 -4.31
N LEU A 128 19.07 19.23 -4.95
CA LEU A 128 20.26 19.93 -4.44
C LEU A 128 20.04 20.50 -3.05
N CYS A 129 18.89 21.13 -2.81
CA CYS A 129 18.53 21.67 -1.51
C CYS A 129 18.51 20.58 -0.43
N SER A 130 17.87 19.45 -0.70
CA SER A 130 17.82 18.33 0.26
C SER A 130 19.19 17.66 0.46
N LEU A 131 20.02 17.55 -0.59
CA LEU A 131 21.40 17.06 -0.49
C LEU A 131 22.29 17.95 0.41
N LYS A 132 22.10 19.28 0.34
CA LYS A 132 22.95 20.30 1.00
C LYS A 132 22.30 20.98 2.20
N GLU A 133 21.18 20.42 2.68
CA GLU A 133 20.46 20.88 3.88
C GLU A 133 20.04 22.37 3.81
N VAL A 134 19.71 22.82 2.59
CA VAL A 134 19.12 24.14 2.31
C VAL A 134 17.60 24.02 2.30
N LEU A 135 16.90 25.03 2.83
CA LEU A 135 15.44 25.10 2.75
C LEU A 135 15.02 25.49 1.32
N PHE A 136 14.18 24.66 0.71
CA PHE A 136 13.62 24.93 -0.61
C PHE A 136 12.31 25.71 -0.49
N ASP A 137 12.29 26.95 -0.98
CA ASP A 137 11.06 27.72 -1.22
C ASP A 137 10.83 27.84 -2.73
N CYS A 138 9.63 27.46 -3.18
CA CYS A 138 9.23 27.62 -4.58
C CYS A 138 8.80 29.06 -4.94
N SER A 139 8.68 29.94 -3.94
CA SER A 139 8.26 31.33 -4.08
C SER A 139 9.44 32.27 -4.37
N ASP A 140 10.64 31.90 -3.94
CA ASP A 140 11.88 32.71 -4.00
C ASP A 140 13.07 31.84 -4.41
N LEU A 141 13.06 31.44 -5.68
CA LEU A 141 14.05 30.54 -6.27
C LEU A 141 15.44 31.18 -6.41
N GLU A 142 15.51 32.51 -6.52
CA GLU A 142 16.76 33.25 -6.61
C GLU A 142 17.53 33.16 -5.29
N ASN A 143 16.87 33.43 -4.16
CA ASN A 143 17.44 33.27 -2.82
C ASN A 143 17.82 31.81 -2.50
N VAL A 144 17.03 30.83 -2.95
CA VAL A 144 17.39 29.40 -2.84
C VAL A 144 18.70 29.10 -3.58
N VAL A 145 18.88 29.62 -4.79
CA VAL A 145 20.12 29.46 -5.58
C VAL A 145 21.29 30.24 -4.95
N LEU A 146 21.06 31.44 -4.42
CA LEU A 146 22.08 32.21 -3.68
C LEU A 146 22.54 31.45 -2.43
N THR A 147 21.61 30.88 -1.65
CA THR A 147 21.93 30.08 -0.46
C THR A 147 22.72 28.80 -0.82
N LEU A 148 22.37 28.12 -1.92
CA LEU A 148 23.15 27.00 -2.45
C LEU A 148 24.53 27.44 -2.94
N ARG A 149 24.66 28.63 -3.56
CA ARG A 149 25.94 29.19 -4.00
C ARG A 149 26.85 29.50 -2.82
N GLU A 150 26.31 30.06 -1.73
CA GLU A 150 27.06 30.25 -0.48
C GLU A 150 27.55 28.92 0.09
N LYS A 151 26.69 27.88 0.14
CA LYS A 151 27.09 26.52 0.56
C LYS A 151 28.20 25.93 -0.32
N PHE A 152 28.12 26.13 -1.64
CA PHE A 152 29.16 25.69 -2.57
C PHE A 152 30.50 26.35 -2.25
N PHE A 153 30.57 27.68 -2.15
CA PHE A 153 31.83 28.36 -1.84
C PHE A 153 32.31 28.13 -0.39
N GLN A 154 31.41 27.83 0.57
CA GLN A 154 31.80 27.35 1.91
C GLN A 154 32.54 26.00 1.84
N GLU A 155 32.10 25.07 0.98
CA GLU A 155 32.78 23.78 0.78
C GLU A 155 34.09 23.92 0.01
N VAL A 156 34.14 24.76 -1.03
CA VAL A 156 35.36 25.07 -1.80
C VAL A 156 36.45 25.65 -0.89
N ASN A 157 36.12 26.64 -0.05
CA ASN A 157 37.09 27.26 0.87
C ASN A 157 37.47 26.38 2.08
N SER A 158 36.90 25.17 2.21
CA SER A 158 37.16 24.27 3.34
C SER A 158 38.48 23.51 3.18
N LEU A 159 39.58 24.14 3.63
CA LEU A 159 40.94 23.57 3.67
C LEU A 159 41.12 22.28 4.50
N GLN A 160 40.05 21.77 5.14
CA GLN A 160 40.08 20.61 6.04
C GLN A 160 39.20 19.43 5.58
N GLN A 161 38.84 19.35 4.28
CA GLN A 161 38.21 18.14 3.75
C GLN A 161 39.17 16.93 3.80
N LYS A 162 39.16 16.20 4.93
CA LYS A 162 39.43 14.75 4.92
C LYS A 162 38.54 14.15 3.84
N ALA A 163 39.15 13.51 2.84
CA ALA A 163 38.48 13.01 1.63
C ALA A 163 37.06 12.49 1.94
N VAL A 164 36.05 13.28 1.57
CA VAL A 164 34.65 12.97 1.88
C VAL A 164 34.32 11.68 1.13
N ALA A 165 33.93 10.64 1.86
CA ALA A 165 33.74 9.32 1.28
C ALA A 165 32.71 9.42 0.13
N PRO A 166 33.09 9.16 -1.14
CA PRO A 166 32.31 9.60 -2.28
C PRO A 166 30.90 9.04 -2.24
N LEU A 167 29.90 9.85 -2.63
CA LEU A 167 28.48 9.51 -2.54
C LEU A 167 27.99 9.25 -1.10
N ALA A 168 28.42 10.05 -0.12
CA ALA A 168 28.09 9.90 1.30
C ALA A 168 26.58 9.97 1.60
N LYS A 169 25.87 10.94 1.01
CA LYS A 169 24.42 11.12 1.18
C LYS A 169 23.66 9.99 0.48
N THR A 170 24.04 9.62 -0.74
CA THR A 170 23.49 8.46 -1.45
C THR A 170 23.70 7.16 -0.64
N LYS A 171 24.90 6.92 -0.10
CA LYS A 171 25.20 5.77 0.78
C LYS A 171 24.32 5.74 2.04
N ALA A 172 24.01 6.91 2.62
CA ALA A 172 23.11 7.01 3.77
C ALA A 172 21.65 6.68 3.38
N LEU A 173 21.18 7.20 2.24
CA LEU A 173 19.83 6.93 1.71
C LEU A 173 19.65 5.45 1.37
N VAL A 174 20.58 4.84 0.62
CA VAL A 174 20.54 3.40 0.30
C VAL A 174 20.50 2.57 1.57
N ARG A 175 21.37 2.84 2.55
CA ARG A 175 21.36 2.14 3.84
C ARG A 175 20.03 2.29 4.58
N SER A 176 19.41 3.47 4.56
CA SER A 176 18.09 3.69 5.18
C SER A 176 17.00 2.83 4.54
N LEU A 177 16.99 2.71 3.21
CA LEU A 177 16.05 1.87 2.46
C LEU A 177 16.24 0.38 2.77
N MET A 178 17.50 -0.09 2.79
CA MET A 178 17.84 -1.48 3.14
C MET A 178 17.40 -1.81 4.57
N ASN A 179 17.82 -1.00 5.55
CA ASN A 179 17.43 -1.15 6.96
C ASN A 179 15.89 -1.23 7.14
N ARG A 180 15.12 -0.40 6.42
CA ARG A 180 13.65 -0.41 6.50
C ARG A 180 13.05 -1.67 5.87
N THR A 181 13.63 -2.17 4.78
CA THR A 181 13.19 -3.41 4.13
C THR A 181 13.54 -4.63 4.99
N GLU A 182 14.69 -4.64 5.66
CA GLU A 182 15.07 -5.64 6.67
C GLU A 182 14.11 -5.62 7.88
N LEU A 183 13.71 -4.45 8.37
CA LEU A 183 12.70 -4.34 9.43
C LEU A 183 11.35 -4.93 9.00
N LEU A 184 10.94 -4.78 7.74
CA LEU A 184 9.76 -5.46 7.19
C LEU A 184 9.95 -6.98 7.13
N LEU A 185 11.15 -7.48 6.82
CA LEU A 185 11.45 -8.92 6.87
C LEU A 185 11.37 -9.52 8.28
N HIS A 186 11.49 -8.72 9.34
CA HIS A 186 11.33 -9.16 10.74
C HIS A 186 9.88 -9.15 11.27
N VAL A 187 8.92 -8.50 10.60
CA VAL A 187 7.50 -8.44 11.03
C VAL A 187 6.57 -9.19 10.07
N THR A 188 5.33 -9.45 10.47
CA THR A 188 4.31 -10.06 9.59
C THR A 188 3.10 -9.14 9.47
N ILE A 189 2.82 -8.72 8.24
CA ILE A 189 1.65 -7.93 7.86
C ILE A 189 0.69 -8.87 7.15
N ALA A 190 -0.52 -9.06 7.70
CA ALA A 190 -1.55 -9.81 7.02
C ALA A 190 -2.07 -9.01 5.81
N ALA A 191 -2.06 -9.63 4.63
CA ALA A 191 -2.75 -9.08 3.47
C ALA A 191 -4.24 -8.95 3.80
N HIS A 192 -4.80 -7.75 3.63
CA HIS A 192 -6.20 -7.48 4.00
C HIS A 192 -7.16 -8.12 2.99
N SER A 193 -7.39 -9.42 3.18
CA SER A 193 -8.37 -10.24 2.47
C SER A 193 -9.80 -9.80 2.82
N ARG A 194 -10.23 -8.67 2.24
CA ARG A 194 -11.66 -8.37 2.08
C ARG A 194 -12.27 -9.54 1.31
N SER A 195 -12.90 -10.46 2.04
CA SER A 195 -13.50 -11.68 1.50
C SER A 195 -14.80 -11.36 0.75
N THR A 196 -14.65 -10.66 -0.37
CA THR A 196 -15.69 -10.39 -1.36
C THR A 196 -15.68 -11.51 -2.39
N THR A 197 -15.95 -12.74 -1.93
CA THR A 197 -16.35 -13.82 -2.84
C THR A 197 -17.68 -13.42 -3.48
N GLY A 198 -17.60 -12.92 -4.71
CA GLY A 198 -18.78 -12.63 -5.51
C GLY A 198 -19.51 -13.93 -5.80
N THR A 199 -20.76 -14.05 -5.36
CA THR A 199 -21.67 -15.05 -5.92
C THR A 199 -21.98 -14.66 -7.35
N PRO A 200 -21.87 -15.57 -8.33
CA PRO A 200 -22.56 -15.40 -9.60
C PRO A 200 -24.05 -15.17 -9.33
N VAL A 201 -24.65 -14.23 -10.05
CA VAL A 201 -26.11 -14.11 -10.09
C VAL A 201 -26.61 -15.21 -11.02
N ASP A 202 -27.24 -16.24 -10.46
CA ASP A 202 -28.58 -16.65 -10.91
C ASP A 202 -29.21 -17.73 -10.02
N THR A 203 -30.54 -17.72 -9.94
CA THR A 203 -31.33 -18.80 -9.33
C THR A 203 -32.68 -18.93 -10.04
N PRO A 204 -32.86 -19.97 -10.87
CA PRO A 204 -34.17 -20.47 -11.26
C PRO A 204 -34.61 -21.60 -10.31
N ALA A 205 -35.91 -21.68 -10.01
CA ALA A 205 -36.45 -22.68 -9.09
C ALA A 205 -36.64 -24.07 -9.74
N CYS A 206 -36.71 -25.11 -8.89
CA CYS A 206 -36.89 -26.50 -9.31
C CYS A 206 -38.17 -26.75 -10.15
N LYS A 207 -38.03 -27.48 -11.26
CA LYS A 207 -39.04 -28.41 -11.80
C LYS A 207 -38.34 -29.67 -12.34
N SER A 208 -39.09 -30.77 -12.40
CA SER A 208 -38.54 -32.13 -12.55
C SER A 208 -38.77 -32.75 -13.94
N ALA A 209 -38.05 -33.85 -14.19
CA ALA A 209 -38.36 -34.97 -15.08
C ALA A 209 -37.80 -35.05 -16.53
N SER A 210 -37.35 -36.27 -16.86
CA SER A 210 -37.33 -36.98 -18.16
C SER A 210 -36.45 -36.52 -19.35
N GLU A 211 -35.38 -37.30 -19.56
CA GLU A 211 -35.05 -38.08 -20.79
C GLU A 211 -34.55 -37.46 -22.13
N THR A 212 -33.26 -37.73 -22.39
CA THR A 212 -32.60 -38.11 -23.69
C THR A 212 -32.29 -37.14 -24.85
N LYS A 213 -31.11 -37.43 -25.45
CA LYS A 213 -30.64 -37.19 -26.84
C LYS A 213 -30.24 -35.76 -27.31
N ALA A 214 -28.93 -35.51 -27.19
CA ALA A 214 -27.95 -35.34 -28.28
C ALA A 214 -28.10 -34.30 -29.43
N MET A 215 -26.93 -33.92 -29.97
CA MET A 215 -26.63 -33.21 -31.24
C MET A 215 -26.48 -31.67 -31.20
N THR A 216 -25.96 -31.10 -32.30
CA THR A 216 -25.12 -29.87 -32.33
C THR A 216 -25.68 -28.72 -33.18
N HIS A 217 -24.98 -27.57 -33.13
CA HIS A 217 -24.85 -26.47 -34.12
C HIS A 217 -25.55 -25.09 -33.95
N THR A 218 -24.75 -24.06 -34.32
CA THR A 218 -25.07 -22.74 -34.91
C THR A 218 -25.76 -21.60 -34.13
N VAL A 219 -24.93 -20.64 -33.70
CA VAL A 219 -24.94 -19.19 -34.06
C VAL A 219 -26.27 -18.55 -34.53
N LYS A 220 -26.69 -17.45 -33.86
CA LYS A 220 -27.15 -16.18 -34.48
C LYS A 220 -27.35 -15.02 -33.49
N GLN A 221 -27.16 -13.79 -33.95
CA GLN A 221 -27.69 -12.56 -33.33
C GLN A 221 -29.18 -12.36 -33.70
N PRO A 222 -29.88 -11.44 -33.01
CA PRO A 222 -30.67 -10.43 -33.72
C PRO A 222 -30.45 -8.99 -33.20
N VAL A 223 -30.98 -8.00 -33.93
CA VAL A 223 -30.69 -6.56 -33.78
C VAL A 223 -31.94 -5.68 -34.08
N PHE A 224 -32.12 -4.62 -33.28
CA PHE A 224 -32.94 -3.39 -33.48
C PHE A 224 -34.50 -3.39 -33.44
N LEU A 225 -34.98 -2.14 -33.18
CA LEU A 225 -36.35 -1.57 -33.25
C LEU A 225 -37.25 -1.80 -32.01
N ARG A 226 -38.11 -0.84 -31.58
CA ARG A 226 -38.60 0.41 -32.22
C ARG A 226 -38.92 1.56 -31.21
N SER A 227 -39.04 2.78 -31.72
CA SER A 227 -39.37 4.08 -31.08
C SER A 227 -40.82 4.16 -30.50
N MET A 228 -41.36 5.22 -29.87
CA MET A 228 -41.22 6.72 -29.94
C MET A 228 -41.28 7.34 -28.50
N SER A 229 -41.47 8.63 -28.17
CA SER A 229 -41.77 9.93 -28.86
C SER A 229 -41.46 11.13 -27.93
N ALA A 230 -41.44 12.38 -28.42
CA ALA A 230 -41.42 13.63 -27.62
C ALA A 230 -42.12 14.81 -28.34
N PRO A 231 -42.58 15.84 -27.60
CA PRO A 231 -42.54 17.26 -27.99
C PRO A 231 -41.92 18.13 -26.86
N SER A 232 -41.07 19.14 -27.10
CA SER A 232 -41.34 20.47 -27.71
C SER A 232 -42.34 21.34 -26.93
N ASP A 233 -42.17 22.65 -26.70
CA ASP A 233 -41.13 23.69 -26.83
C ASP A 233 -41.94 25.01 -26.94
N LEU A 234 -41.73 26.03 -26.10
CA LEU A 234 -41.87 27.44 -26.53
C LEU A 234 -41.21 28.45 -25.58
N GLU A 235 -40.91 29.60 -26.17
CA GLU A 235 -40.20 30.79 -25.70
C GLU A 235 -41.12 31.69 -24.82
N MET A 236 -40.80 32.90 -24.35
CA MET A 236 -39.67 33.84 -24.57
C MET A 236 -39.66 34.90 -23.43
N ILE A 237 -38.55 35.62 -23.22
CA ILE A 237 -38.48 37.10 -23.08
C ILE A 237 -37.04 37.54 -22.76
N ALA A 238 -36.59 38.62 -23.42
CA ALA A 238 -35.31 39.32 -23.23
C ALA A 238 -35.54 40.64 -22.44
N ASN A 239 -34.57 41.43 -22.00
CA ASN A 239 -33.10 41.37 -22.01
C ASN A 239 -32.61 42.07 -20.69
N GLU A 240 -31.41 42.61 -20.46
CA GLU A 240 -30.17 42.85 -21.22
C GLU A 240 -29.04 41.94 -20.62
N ASP A 241 -27.72 42.14 -20.67
CA ASP A 241 -26.86 43.28 -21.05
C ASP A 241 -25.50 42.79 -21.61
N LEU A 242 -24.64 43.70 -22.04
CA LEU A 242 -23.28 43.50 -22.54
C LEU A 242 -22.25 43.37 -21.37
N GLU A 243 -21.03 42.84 -21.52
CA GLU A 243 -20.26 42.50 -22.74
C GLU A 243 -19.29 41.30 -22.55
N PHE A 244 -18.50 40.97 -23.58
CA PHE A 244 -17.65 39.77 -23.71
C PHE A 244 -16.28 39.84 -23.02
N THR A 245 -15.76 38.68 -22.55
CA THR A 245 -14.51 38.08 -23.10
C THR A 245 -14.26 36.63 -22.65
N ARG A 246 -13.47 35.88 -23.43
CA ARG A 246 -13.13 34.46 -23.18
C ARG A 246 -11.87 34.32 -22.30
N GLY A 247 -11.88 33.40 -21.34
CA GLY A 247 -10.70 33.02 -20.55
C GLY A 247 -10.63 31.52 -20.27
N SER A 248 -9.50 30.87 -20.57
CA SER A 248 -9.31 29.44 -20.33
C SER A 248 -9.15 29.13 -18.84
N GLN A 249 -10.04 28.32 -18.26
CA GLN A 249 -9.93 27.90 -16.86
C GLN A 249 -8.81 26.86 -16.69
N ARG A 250 -7.62 27.35 -16.32
CA ARG A 250 -6.50 26.56 -15.82
C ARG A 250 -6.92 25.66 -14.66
N ARG A 251 -6.31 24.47 -14.56
CA ARG A 251 -6.45 23.56 -13.42
C ARG A 251 -6.14 24.30 -12.11
N ARG A 252 -7.08 24.29 -11.15
CA ARG A 252 -6.83 24.78 -9.78
C ARG A 252 -5.89 23.83 -9.06
N HIS A 253 -4.62 24.22 -8.91
CA HIS A 253 -3.76 23.62 -7.89
C HIS A 253 -4.24 24.08 -6.51
N HIS A 254 -4.32 23.15 -5.55
CA HIS A 254 -4.65 23.46 -4.16
C HIS A 254 -3.39 23.98 -3.44
N PRO A 255 -3.45 25.12 -2.71
CA PRO A 255 -2.34 25.57 -1.90
C PRO A 255 -2.33 24.83 -0.55
N THR A 256 -1.32 24.01 -0.31
CA THR A 256 -0.97 23.52 1.03
C THR A 256 0.47 23.89 1.32
N SER A 257 0.66 25.01 2.02
CA SER A 257 1.97 25.40 2.56
C SER A 257 2.46 24.37 3.60
N HIS A 258 3.74 24.46 3.96
CA HIS A 258 4.44 23.52 4.86
C HIS A 258 4.66 22.10 4.27
N ARG A 259 5.21 22.02 3.05
CA ARG A 259 5.84 20.78 2.58
C ARG A 259 7.29 20.72 3.11
N SER A 260 7.58 19.75 3.98
CA SER A 260 8.87 19.62 4.66
C SER A 260 10.04 19.34 3.70
N SER A 261 11.25 19.80 4.04
CA SER A 261 12.50 19.63 3.26
C SER A 261 13.00 18.16 3.10
N SER A 262 12.25 17.19 3.63
CA SER A 262 12.59 15.76 3.57
C SER A 262 12.36 15.18 2.17
N PHE A 263 13.44 14.71 1.56
CA PHE A 263 13.42 13.96 0.31
C PHE A 263 12.45 12.77 0.37
N THR A 264 11.54 12.65 -0.60
CA THR A 264 10.53 11.58 -0.63
C THR A 264 10.58 10.82 -1.95
N LEU A 265 11.41 9.76 -2.01
CA LEU A 265 11.53 8.90 -3.19
C LEU A 265 10.15 8.47 -3.72
N LEU A 266 9.30 7.91 -2.84
CA LEU A 266 8.14 7.15 -3.29
C LEU A 266 6.80 7.88 -3.10
N GLN A 267 6.79 9.19 -2.80
CA GLN A 267 5.53 9.94 -2.64
C GLN A 267 4.72 10.00 -3.96
N SER A 268 5.39 9.99 -5.12
CA SER A 268 4.74 9.83 -6.44
C SER A 268 4.14 8.44 -6.72
N LEU A 269 4.31 7.47 -5.80
CA LEU A 269 3.76 6.12 -5.87
C LEU A 269 2.79 5.80 -4.72
N ALA A 270 2.64 6.72 -3.76
CA ALA A 270 1.86 6.54 -2.54
C ALA A 270 0.42 7.08 -2.63
N ILE A 271 0.11 7.90 -3.64
CA ILE A 271 -1.18 8.59 -3.79
C ILE A 271 -1.82 8.24 -5.14
N GLU A 272 -2.58 7.14 -5.15
CA GLU A 272 -3.52 6.78 -6.22
C GLU A 272 -4.80 6.25 -5.55
N ASP A 273 -5.99 6.66 -6.02
CA ASP A 273 -7.26 6.38 -5.32
C ASP A 273 -7.56 4.85 -5.23
N SER A 274 -8.33 4.50 -4.21
CA SER A 274 -8.26 3.24 -3.48
C SER A 274 -9.47 2.31 -3.67
N ARG A 275 -10.51 2.78 -4.37
CA ARG A 275 -11.83 2.13 -4.37
C ARG A 275 -11.85 0.79 -5.11
N ASP A 276 -11.22 0.73 -6.29
CA ASP A 276 -11.31 -0.41 -7.21
C ASP A 276 -10.02 -1.23 -7.34
N LYS A 277 -9.05 -1.04 -6.44
CA LYS A 277 -7.74 -1.72 -6.50
C LYS A 277 -7.75 -3.10 -5.84
N PRO A 278 -7.09 -4.11 -6.43
CA PRO A 278 -6.93 -5.43 -5.80
C PRO A 278 -6.03 -5.33 -4.55
N THR A 279 -6.32 -6.14 -3.53
CA THR A 279 -5.63 -6.14 -2.22
C THR A 279 -4.10 -6.16 -2.34
N TYR A 280 -3.55 -6.94 -3.28
CA TYR A 280 -2.10 -7.03 -3.45
C TYR A 280 -1.46 -5.67 -3.78
N SER A 281 -2.11 -4.85 -4.60
CA SER A 281 -1.57 -3.56 -5.05
C SER A 281 -1.66 -2.50 -3.94
N VAL A 282 -2.68 -2.61 -3.08
CA VAL A 282 -2.79 -1.77 -1.87
C VAL A 282 -1.67 -2.09 -0.88
N LEU A 283 -1.44 -3.37 -0.56
CA LEU A 283 -0.34 -3.76 0.35
C LEU A 283 1.03 -3.50 -0.29
N LEU A 284 1.22 -3.76 -1.58
CA LEU A 284 2.45 -3.40 -2.29
C LEU A 284 2.71 -1.89 -2.26
N GLY A 285 1.66 -1.06 -2.38
CA GLY A 285 1.73 0.38 -2.16
C GLY A 285 2.18 0.74 -0.74
N GLN A 286 1.62 0.10 0.28
CA GLN A 286 1.98 0.31 1.70
C GLN A 286 3.43 -0.09 2.02
N LEU A 287 3.91 -1.24 1.50
CA LEU A 287 5.28 -1.70 1.68
C LEU A 287 6.28 -0.70 1.09
N PHE A 288 6.06 -0.26 -0.15
CA PHE A 288 6.92 0.74 -0.79
C PHE A 288 6.81 2.11 -0.10
N ALA A 289 5.62 2.54 0.33
CA ALA A 289 5.46 3.77 1.09
C ALA A 289 6.26 3.77 2.40
N PHE A 290 6.29 2.65 3.15
CA PHE A 290 7.12 2.52 4.35
C PHE A 290 8.63 2.59 4.03
N ILE A 291 9.06 1.92 2.96
CA ILE A 291 10.48 1.89 2.55
C ILE A 291 10.97 3.32 2.21
N GLY A 292 10.31 4.02 1.27
CA GLY A 292 10.85 5.25 0.66
C GLY A 292 10.13 6.57 0.95
N THR A 293 9.29 6.66 1.97
CA THR A 293 8.82 7.96 2.51
C THR A 293 9.83 8.48 3.53
N THR A 294 10.36 9.68 3.34
CA THR A 294 11.38 10.33 4.20
C THR A 294 12.56 9.41 4.63
N PRO A 295 13.28 8.75 3.69
CA PRO A 295 14.47 7.94 4.00
C PRO A 295 15.62 8.70 4.69
N ASP A 296 15.61 10.04 4.65
CA ASP A 296 16.47 10.91 5.47
C ASP A 296 16.22 10.73 6.98
N GLN A 297 15.01 10.34 7.38
CA GLN A 297 14.63 10.14 8.78
C GLN A 297 14.93 8.69 9.22
N ALA A 298 15.88 8.53 10.13
CA ALA A 298 16.29 7.22 10.64
C ALA A 298 15.19 6.57 11.51
N VAL A 299 14.67 5.43 11.07
CA VAL A 299 13.75 4.60 11.88
C VAL A 299 14.58 3.73 12.83
N SER A 300 14.44 3.95 14.14
CA SER A 300 15.10 3.11 15.14
C SER A 300 14.53 1.68 15.11
N GLY A 301 15.36 0.71 14.70
CA GLY A 301 14.94 -0.69 14.58
C GLY A 301 14.48 -1.31 15.90
N SER A 302 15.12 -0.96 17.02
CA SER A 302 14.69 -1.44 18.35
C SER A 302 13.33 -0.86 18.75
N SER A 303 13.02 0.39 18.39
CA SER A 303 11.71 0.99 18.59
C SER A 303 10.64 0.31 17.72
N PHE A 304 10.94 0.10 16.43
CA PHE A 304 10.04 -0.58 15.49
C PHE A 304 9.71 -2.01 15.92
N LEU A 305 10.71 -2.81 16.27
CA LEU A 305 10.54 -4.18 16.72
C LEU A 305 9.86 -4.27 18.10
N SER A 306 10.15 -3.34 19.01
CA SER A 306 9.43 -3.24 20.30
C SER A 306 7.94 -2.92 20.10
N ALA A 307 7.62 -2.02 19.16
CA ALA A 307 6.25 -1.70 18.80
C ALA A 307 5.53 -2.86 18.10
N ALA A 308 6.23 -3.64 17.27
CA ALA A 308 5.70 -4.88 16.68
C ALA A 308 5.45 -5.96 17.75
N GLN A 309 6.41 -6.20 18.65
CA GLN A 309 6.29 -7.14 19.76
C GLN A 309 5.17 -6.76 20.74
N THR A 310 4.93 -5.46 20.93
CA THR A 310 3.79 -4.96 21.72
C THR A 310 2.45 -5.31 21.07
N ARG A 311 2.33 -5.19 19.74
CA ARG A 311 1.12 -5.62 18.99
C ARG A 311 0.95 -7.15 19.01
N TRP A 312 2.05 -7.91 18.84
CA TRP A 312 2.04 -9.38 18.98
C TRP A 312 1.52 -9.81 20.36
N ARG A 313 2.04 -9.23 21.45
CA ARG A 313 1.57 -9.51 22.82
C ARG A 313 0.09 -9.22 22.99
N ARG A 314 -0.41 -8.05 22.53
CA ARG A 314 -1.84 -7.71 22.56
C ARG A 314 -2.69 -8.73 21.80
N GLY A 315 -2.25 -9.15 20.61
CA GLY A 315 -2.92 -10.19 19.82
C GLY A 315 -2.93 -11.55 20.53
N SER A 316 -1.82 -11.97 21.13
CA SER A 316 -1.72 -13.23 21.90
C SER A 316 -2.68 -13.24 23.09
N THR A 317 -2.69 -12.18 23.91
CA THR A 317 -3.62 -12.06 25.05
C THR A 317 -5.07 -12.02 24.58
N ARG A 318 -5.39 -11.34 23.46
CA ARG A 318 -6.74 -11.34 22.88
C ARG A 318 -7.14 -12.73 22.38
N LYS A 319 -6.25 -13.48 21.72
CA LYS A 319 -6.50 -14.87 21.30
C LYS A 319 -6.84 -15.75 22.50
N GLN A 320 -6.01 -15.71 23.55
CA GLN A 320 -6.24 -16.50 24.77
C GLN A 320 -7.57 -16.13 25.45
N ALA A 321 -7.88 -14.83 25.57
CA ALA A 321 -9.16 -14.39 26.13
C ALA A 321 -10.38 -14.90 25.32
N LEU A 322 -10.29 -14.91 23.98
CA LEU A 322 -11.35 -15.45 23.12
C LEU A 322 -11.52 -16.96 23.33
N VAL A 323 -10.43 -17.74 23.32
CA VAL A 323 -10.44 -19.18 23.59
C VAL A 323 -11.07 -19.48 24.96
N HIS A 324 -10.64 -18.79 26.02
CA HIS A 324 -11.19 -19.00 27.36
C HIS A 324 -12.66 -18.56 27.50
N MET A 325 -13.11 -17.54 26.78
CA MET A 325 -14.55 -17.19 26.72
C MET A 325 -15.37 -18.29 26.04
N ARG A 326 -14.87 -18.91 24.97
CA ARG A 326 -15.52 -20.08 24.34
C ARG A 326 -15.57 -21.29 25.27
N GLU A 327 -14.47 -21.59 25.97
CA GLU A 327 -14.39 -22.68 26.94
C GLU A 327 -15.35 -22.47 28.11
N LEU A 328 -15.40 -21.24 28.65
CA LEU A 328 -16.31 -20.84 29.72
C LEU A 328 -17.78 -20.97 29.31
N LEU A 329 -18.15 -20.52 28.11
CA LEU A 329 -19.50 -20.73 27.56
C LEU A 329 -19.82 -22.23 27.40
N THR A 330 -18.86 -23.03 26.92
CA THR A 330 -19.02 -24.48 26.74
C THR A 330 -19.23 -25.20 28.08
N ALA A 331 -18.51 -24.79 29.14
CA ALA A 331 -18.72 -25.28 30.50
C ALA A 331 -20.08 -24.83 31.05
N ALA A 332 -20.45 -23.57 30.85
CA ALA A 332 -21.69 -22.98 31.35
C ALA A 332 -22.96 -23.66 30.79
N VAL A 333 -22.91 -24.19 29.56
CA VAL A 333 -24.00 -25.01 28.99
C VAL A 333 -24.25 -26.28 29.81
N ARG A 334 -23.20 -26.90 30.36
CA ARG A 334 -23.30 -28.15 31.13
C ARG A 334 -23.86 -27.92 32.55
N VAL A 335 -23.60 -26.76 33.14
CA VAL A 335 -24.03 -26.40 34.51
C VAL A 335 -25.23 -25.44 34.57
N GLY A 336 -25.82 -25.11 33.42
CA GLY A 336 -27.02 -24.27 33.32
C GLY A 336 -26.82 -22.75 33.42
N GLY A 337 -25.60 -22.25 33.63
CA GLY A 337 -25.32 -20.83 33.85
C GLY A 337 -25.18 -19.95 32.58
N VAL A 338 -25.39 -20.51 31.39
CA VAL A 338 -24.93 -19.90 30.12
C VAL A 338 -25.57 -18.55 29.77
N THR A 339 -26.85 -18.34 30.12
CA THR A 339 -27.58 -17.09 29.85
C THR A 339 -26.94 -15.87 30.53
N HIS A 340 -26.33 -16.05 31.70
CA HIS A 340 -25.64 -14.98 32.44
C HIS A 340 -24.29 -14.59 31.81
N LEU A 341 -23.71 -15.44 30.95
CA LEU A 341 -22.38 -15.26 30.37
C LEU A 341 -22.41 -14.78 28.91
N VAL A 342 -23.48 -15.06 28.17
CA VAL A 342 -23.66 -14.61 26.78
C VAL A 342 -23.61 -13.07 26.66
N GLY A 343 -24.21 -12.33 27.61
CA GLY A 343 -24.17 -10.87 27.65
C GLY A 343 -22.75 -10.31 27.82
N PRO A 344 -22.03 -10.63 28.92
CA PRO A 344 -20.64 -10.21 29.12
C PRO A 344 -19.70 -10.58 27.97
N VAL A 345 -19.77 -11.80 27.44
CA VAL A 345 -18.94 -12.21 26.29
C VAL A 345 -19.27 -11.39 25.04
N THR A 346 -20.56 -11.11 24.78
CA THR A 346 -20.99 -10.24 23.67
C THR A 346 -20.39 -8.84 23.76
N MET A 347 -20.37 -8.23 24.96
CA MET A 347 -19.73 -6.92 25.16
C MET A 347 -18.22 -6.96 24.91
N VAL A 348 -17.53 -8.02 25.37
CA VAL A 348 -16.08 -8.19 25.14
C VAL A 348 -15.75 -8.50 23.67
N LEU A 349 -16.66 -9.11 22.91
CA LEU A 349 -16.55 -9.24 21.45
C LEU A 349 -16.70 -7.88 20.76
N GLN A 350 -17.71 -7.08 21.12
CA GLN A 350 -17.95 -5.75 20.57
C GLN A 350 -16.79 -4.77 20.83
N GLY A 351 -16.26 -4.75 22.05
CA GLY A 351 -15.12 -3.92 22.47
C GLY A 351 -13.74 -4.47 22.09
N GLY A 352 -13.63 -5.24 21.00
CA GLY A 352 -12.36 -5.80 20.54
C GLY A 352 -11.41 -4.77 19.91
N PRO A 353 -10.08 -4.99 19.97
CA PRO A 353 -9.12 -4.16 19.22
C PRO A 353 -9.36 -4.32 17.72
N ARG A 354 -9.20 -3.24 16.96
CA ARG A 354 -9.34 -3.25 15.49
C ARG A 354 -8.23 -4.08 14.85
N ILE A 355 -8.51 -4.64 13.67
CA ILE A 355 -7.51 -5.38 12.86
C ILE A 355 -6.26 -4.51 12.60
N GLU A 356 -6.48 -3.21 12.35
CA GLU A 356 -5.45 -2.16 12.22
C GLU A 356 -4.45 -2.12 13.39
N GLU A 357 -4.90 -2.37 14.63
CA GLU A 357 -4.06 -2.36 15.84
C GLU A 357 -3.18 -3.61 15.97
N LEU A 358 -3.53 -4.70 15.26
CA LEU A 358 -2.82 -5.98 15.23
C LEU A 358 -1.87 -6.10 14.02
N THR A 359 -1.97 -5.19 13.05
CA THR A 359 -1.09 -5.10 11.87
C THR A 359 0.39 -4.98 12.25
N CYS A 360 1.28 -5.59 11.47
CA CYS A 360 2.71 -5.85 11.79
C CYS A 360 2.95 -6.77 13.00
N GLY A 361 1.94 -7.08 13.81
CA GLY A 361 2.04 -7.94 14.99
C GLY A 361 1.90 -9.44 14.73
N GLY A 362 1.69 -9.87 13.47
CA GLY A 362 1.64 -11.30 13.09
C GLY A 362 0.53 -12.17 13.71
N MET A 363 -0.40 -11.56 14.45
CA MET A 363 -1.47 -12.27 15.19
C MET A 363 -2.87 -12.08 14.58
N VAL A 364 -2.99 -11.37 13.45
CA VAL A 364 -4.27 -10.99 12.84
C VAL A 364 -5.15 -12.22 12.61
N ASP A 365 -4.65 -13.19 11.85
CA ASP A 365 -5.45 -14.34 11.39
C ASP A 365 -5.86 -15.24 12.55
N GLN A 366 -4.94 -15.50 13.48
CA GLN A 366 -5.19 -16.28 14.69
C GLN A 366 -6.19 -15.62 15.66
N VAL A 367 -6.27 -14.29 15.66
CA VAL A 367 -7.28 -13.54 16.45
C VAL A 367 -8.62 -13.51 15.72
N GLN A 368 -8.63 -13.39 14.38
CA GLN A 368 -9.85 -13.47 13.57
C GLN A 368 -10.48 -14.87 13.65
N GLU A 369 -9.67 -15.93 13.61
CA GLU A 369 -10.09 -17.33 13.78
C GLU A 369 -10.75 -17.53 15.16
N ALA A 370 -10.01 -17.29 16.26
CA ALA A 370 -10.55 -17.43 17.61
C ALA A 370 -11.76 -16.53 17.88
N PHE A 371 -11.83 -15.36 17.23
CA PHE A 371 -13.00 -14.48 17.26
C PHE A 371 -14.18 -15.13 16.54
N GLY A 372 -13.99 -15.67 15.33
CA GLY A 372 -15.01 -16.38 14.57
C GLY A 372 -15.56 -17.63 15.28
N GLU A 373 -14.70 -18.41 15.94
CA GLU A 373 -15.10 -19.55 16.77
C GLU A 373 -15.96 -19.11 17.98
N THR A 374 -15.51 -18.07 18.69
CA THR A 374 -16.21 -17.53 19.88
C THR A 374 -17.54 -16.90 19.47
N MET A 375 -17.56 -16.14 18.37
CA MET A 375 -18.75 -15.55 17.78
C MET A 375 -19.76 -16.63 17.38
N THR A 376 -19.34 -17.66 16.65
CA THR A 376 -20.21 -18.79 16.26
C THR A 376 -20.83 -19.48 17.49
N SER A 377 -20.03 -19.65 18.56
CA SER A 377 -20.49 -20.20 19.83
C SER A 377 -21.57 -19.32 20.47
N VAL A 378 -21.37 -17.99 20.49
CA VAL A 378 -22.35 -17.03 21.02
C VAL A 378 -23.64 -17.01 20.18
N VAL A 379 -23.57 -17.02 18.84
CA VAL A 379 -24.77 -17.07 17.97
C VAL A 379 -25.57 -18.35 18.23
N SER A 380 -24.90 -19.50 18.37
CA SER A 380 -25.55 -20.79 18.68
C SER A 380 -26.29 -20.78 20.03
N LEU A 381 -25.77 -20.05 21.02
CA LEU A 381 -26.41 -19.91 22.33
C LEU A 381 -27.57 -18.91 22.32
N CYS A 382 -27.43 -17.81 21.58
CA CYS A 382 -28.54 -16.91 21.27
C CYS A 382 -29.68 -17.62 20.52
N ALA A 383 -29.35 -18.53 19.59
CA ALA A 383 -30.32 -19.37 18.87
C ALA A 383 -31.17 -20.24 19.82
N ARG A 384 -30.53 -20.79 20.86
CA ARG A 384 -31.14 -21.74 21.81
C ARG A 384 -31.94 -21.05 22.92
N TYR A 385 -31.62 -19.80 23.24
CA TYR A 385 -32.24 -19.03 24.34
C TYR A 385 -32.61 -17.60 23.92
N PRO A 386 -33.37 -17.38 22.82
CA PRO A 386 -33.51 -16.07 22.18
C PRO A 386 -34.11 -14.99 23.10
N ILE A 387 -35.09 -15.35 23.93
CA ILE A 387 -35.74 -14.43 24.88
C ILE A 387 -34.73 -13.95 25.95
N ALA A 388 -33.94 -14.86 26.52
CA ALA A 388 -32.93 -14.53 27.53
C ALA A 388 -31.73 -13.76 26.94
N CYS A 389 -31.46 -13.95 25.65
CA CYS A 389 -30.32 -13.37 24.95
C CYS A 389 -30.67 -12.14 24.10
N ALA A 390 -31.90 -11.62 24.16
CA ALA A 390 -32.40 -10.56 23.26
C ALA A 390 -31.48 -9.32 23.18
N ASN A 391 -31.02 -8.80 24.33
CA ASN A 391 -30.08 -7.67 24.38
C ASN A 391 -28.73 -8.01 23.74
N SER A 392 -28.27 -9.26 23.87
CA SER A 392 -27.03 -9.72 23.22
C SER A 392 -27.23 -9.77 21.71
N ILE A 393 -28.33 -10.35 21.21
CA ILE A 393 -28.67 -10.39 19.77
C ILE A 393 -28.66 -8.98 19.17
N GLY A 394 -29.23 -7.98 19.87
CA GLY A 394 -29.18 -6.57 19.46
C GLY A 394 -27.76 -6.01 19.36
N LEU A 395 -26.89 -6.28 20.35
CA LEU A 395 -25.48 -5.87 20.33
C LEU A 395 -24.71 -6.56 19.20
N LEU A 396 -24.94 -7.86 18.96
CA LEU A 396 -24.28 -8.62 17.89
C LEU A 396 -24.51 -7.98 16.53
N CYS A 397 -25.74 -7.51 16.25
CA CYS A 397 -26.07 -6.81 14.99
C CYS A 397 -25.22 -5.55 14.71
N THR A 398 -24.47 -5.03 15.70
CA THR A 398 -23.53 -3.90 15.52
C THR A 398 -22.08 -4.34 15.29
N ILE A 399 -21.77 -5.62 15.46
CA ILE A 399 -20.43 -6.20 15.29
C ILE A 399 -20.20 -6.56 13.81
N PRO A 400 -19.07 -6.21 13.19
CA PRO A 400 -18.77 -6.61 11.81
C PRO A 400 -18.57 -8.12 11.70
N TYR A 401 -19.42 -8.78 10.89
CA TYR A 401 -19.48 -10.24 10.75
C TYR A 401 -18.70 -10.79 9.55
N THR A 402 -18.33 -12.08 9.62
CA THR A 402 -18.13 -12.91 8.43
C THR A 402 -19.49 -13.34 7.84
N ARG A 403 -19.56 -13.61 6.52
CA ARG A 403 -20.82 -14.01 5.87
C ARG A 403 -21.47 -15.28 6.46
N GLN A 404 -20.68 -16.23 6.97
CA GLN A 404 -21.19 -17.43 7.64
C GLN A 404 -21.89 -17.10 8.97
N ALA A 405 -21.30 -16.24 9.80
CA ALA A 405 -21.92 -15.79 11.06
C ALA A 405 -23.22 -15.01 10.79
N HIS A 406 -23.24 -14.17 9.75
CA HIS A 406 -24.44 -13.47 9.30
C HIS A 406 -25.56 -14.42 8.87
N ALA A 407 -25.25 -15.48 8.11
CA ALA A 407 -26.25 -16.47 7.68
C ALA A 407 -26.93 -17.17 8.87
N LEU A 408 -26.14 -17.62 9.86
CA LEU A 408 -26.66 -18.21 11.10
C LEU A 408 -27.56 -17.21 11.85
N LEU A 409 -27.11 -15.96 12.01
CA LEU A 409 -27.87 -14.95 12.74
C LEU A 409 -29.19 -14.56 12.05
N VAL A 410 -29.21 -14.50 10.71
CA VAL A 410 -30.45 -14.32 9.93
C VAL A 410 -31.41 -15.49 10.17
N THR A 411 -30.94 -16.75 10.19
CA THR A 411 -31.84 -17.88 10.49
C THR A 411 -32.44 -17.80 11.89
N THR A 412 -31.68 -17.35 12.91
CA THR A 412 -32.22 -17.17 14.27
C THR A 412 -33.25 -16.04 14.37
N LEU A 413 -33.03 -14.91 13.70
CA LEU A 413 -33.99 -13.80 13.65
C LEU A 413 -35.25 -14.17 12.85
N GLY A 414 -35.13 -15.05 11.85
CA GLY A 414 -36.27 -15.62 11.12
C GLY A 414 -37.08 -16.59 11.97
N SER A 415 -36.43 -17.45 12.77
CA SER A 415 -37.10 -18.37 13.69
C SER A 415 -37.77 -17.65 14.87
N SER A 416 -37.17 -16.58 15.40
CA SER A 416 -37.72 -15.83 16.55
C SER A 416 -38.84 -14.83 16.18
N ARG A 417 -39.38 -14.90 14.95
CA ARG A 417 -40.59 -14.18 14.50
C ARG A 417 -41.79 -15.12 14.26
N LYS A 418 -41.73 -16.33 14.81
CA LYS A 418 -42.83 -17.30 14.93
C LYS A 418 -42.98 -17.72 16.39
#